data_AF-A0A3G4YNE2-F1
#
_entry.id   AF-A0A3G4YNE2-F1
#
_cell.length_a   1.000
_cell.length_b   1.000
_cell.length_c   1.000
_cell.angle_alpha   90.00
_cell.angle_beta   90.00
_cell.angle_gamma   90.00
#
_symmetry.space_group_name_H-M   'P 1'
#
loop_
_entity.id
_entity.type
_entity.pdbx_description
1 polymer ?
#
loop_
_entity_poly.entity_id
_entity_poly.type
_entity_poly.pdbx_seq_one_letter_code
_entity_poly.pdbx_strand_id
1 'polypeptide(L)'
;DGIYISGSTGEFLLLSFEDKKEVMKLVAEANTGRVTLVAQIGSLNIEETKELAKLAKELKYDAISAITPYYYNFSFNETHHYYEEISKAADIPMLIYYLPQLAGQKVSTDQFGKLLEIKNVIGSKYGATDLFTFERLMSKYPDKVFMFAWDEALAMGLTMGAKGFIGSTYNVNA
;
A
#
# COMPACT_ATOMS: atom_id res chain seq x y z
N ASP A 1 9.66 -12.41 1.80
CA ASP A 1 9.49 -11.95 0.40
C ASP A 1 8.17 -12.44 -0.18
N GLY A 2 7.70 -11.81 -1.25
CA GLY A 2 6.36 -12.04 -1.77
C GLY A 2 6.04 -11.30 -3.05
N ILE A 3 4.77 -11.37 -3.46
CA ILE A 3 4.27 -10.75 -4.68
C ILE A 3 3.32 -9.61 -4.31
N TYR A 4 3.57 -8.44 -4.91
CA TYR A 4 2.68 -7.29 -4.83
C TYR A 4 1.92 -7.13 -6.15
N ILE A 5 0.61 -7.36 -6.13
CA ILE A 5 -0.21 -7.40 -7.35
C ILE A 5 -1.10 -6.17 -7.53
N SER A 6 -1.55 -5.96 -8.76
CA SER A 6 -2.51 -4.91 -9.13
C SER A 6 -2.09 -3.50 -8.67
N GLY A 7 -0.78 -3.28 -8.54
CA GLY A 7 -0.20 -1.95 -8.38
C GLY A 7 -0.08 -1.21 -9.71
N SER A 8 0.64 -0.09 -9.72
CA SER A 8 0.92 0.67 -10.95
C SER A 8 1.57 -0.21 -12.03
N THR A 9 2.55 -1.04 -11.65
CA THR A 9 3.22 -2.01 -12.55
C THR A 9 2.29 -3.11 -13.07
N GLY A 10 1.19 -3.40 -12.35
CA GLY A 10 0.14 -4.31 -12.80
C GLY A 10 -1.01 -3.60 -13.52
N GLU A 11 -0.80 -2.35 -13.96
CA GLU A 11 -1.73 -1.59 -14.81
C GLU A 11 -3.16 -1.43 -14.25
N PHE A 12 -3.29 -1.35 -12.92
CA PHE A 12 -4.58 -1.47 -12.23
C PHE A 12 -5.65 -0.42 -12.61
N LEU A 13 -5.25 0.72 -13.17
CA LEU A 13 -6.18 1.75 -13.67
C LEU A 13 -6.85 1.34 -14.97
N LEU A 14 -6.28 0.38 -15.70
CA LEU A 14 -6.80 -0.14 -16.96
C LEU A 14 -7.65 -1.41 -16.77
N LEU A 15 -7.60 -2.00 -15.57
CA LEU A 15 -8.37 -3.19 -15.22
C LEU A 15 -9.80 -2.82 -14.85
N SER A 16 -10.76 -3.56 -15.40
CA SER A 16 -12.14 -3.51 -14.92
C SER A 16 -12.25 -4.06 -13.49
N PHE A 17 -13.40 -3.84 -12.85
CA PHE A 17 -13.65 -4.40 -11.53
C PHE A 17 -13.58 -5.94 -11.51
N GLU A 18 -14.12 -6.59 -12.54
CA GLU A 18 -14.06 -8.05 -12.67
C GLU A 18 -12.64 -8.53 -12.93
N ASP A 19 -11.85 -7.82 -13.76
CA ASP A 19 -10.44 -8.17 -14.00
C ASP A 19 -9.64 -8.14 -12.70
N LYS A 20 -9.86 -7.13 -11.84
CA LYS A 20 -9.19 -7.03 -10.53
C LYS A 20 -9.51 -8.25 -9.66
N LYS A 21 -10.79 -8.64 -9.59
CA LYS A 21 -11.22 -9.82 -8.82
C LYS A 21 -10.61 -11.10 -9.37
N GLU A 22 -10.60 -11.25 -10.70
CA GLU A 22 -10.09 -12.44 -11.36
C GLU A 22 -8.57 -12.59 -11.19
N VAL A 23 -7.81 -11.51 -11.36
CA VAL A 23 -6.37 -11.49 -11.09
C VAL A 23 -6.08 -11.91 -9.64
N MET A 24 -6.84 -11.39 -8.67
CA MET A 24 -6.65 -11.77 -7.26
C MET A 24 -6.88 -13.25 -7.01
N LYS A 25 -7.91 -13.85 -7.62
CA LYS A 25 -8.22 -15.28 -7.51
C LYS A 25 -7.12 -16.14 -8.14
N LEU A 26 -6.75 -15.83 -9.38
CA LEU A 26 -5.74 -16.58 -10.13
C LEU A 26 -4.38 -16.56 -9.42
N VAL A 27 -3.98 -15.41 -8.87
CA VAL A 27 -2.72 -15.30 -8.11
C VAL A 27 -2.79 -16.12 -6.83
N ALA A 28 -3.90 -16.08 -6.09
CA ALA A 28 -4.05 -16.87 -4.87
C ALA A 28 -4.05 -18.39 -5.15
N GLU A 29 -4.79 -18.81 -6.18
CA GLU A 29 -4.84 -20.20 -6.65
C GLU A 29 -3.46 -20.67 -7.08
N ALA A 30 -2.75 -19.88 -7.89
CA ALA A 30 -1.41 -20.23 -8.33
C ALA A 30 -0.43 -20.27 -7.16
N ASN A 31 -0.44 -19.28 -6.26
CA ASN A 31 0.52 -19.18 -5.15
C ASN A 31 0.44 -20.36 -4.18
N THR A 32 -0.76 -20.89 -3.89
CA THR A 32 -0.98 -21.99 -2.92
C THR A 32 -0.30 -21.79 -1.56
N GLY A 33 -0.12 -20.54 -1.13
CA GLY A 33 0.51 -20.18 0.15
C GLY A 33 2.04 -20.29 0.18
N ARG A 34 2.71 -20.32 -0.98
CA ARG A 34 4.18 -20.43 -1.07
C ARG A 34 4.91 -19.17 -0.63
N VAL A 35 4.41 -18.00 -1.03
CA VAL A 35 4.99 -16.70 -0.68
C VAL A 35 3.92 -15.73 -0.19
N THR A 36 4.36 -14.65 0.47
CA THR A 36 3.48 -13.58 0.93
C THR A 36 2.77 -12.92 -0.26
N LEU A 37 1.48 -12.65 -0.14
CA LEU A 37 0.69 -11.92 -1.13
C LEU A 37 0.18 -10.59 -0.56
N VAL A 38 0.42 -9.52 -1.32
CA VAL A 38 -0.13 -8.20 -1.05
C VAL A 38 -0.90 -7.70 -2.26
N ALA A 39 -2.17 -7.36 -2.10
CA ALA A 39 -2.99 -6.81 -3.17
C ALA A 39 -3.12 -5.29 -3.04
N GLN A 40 -2.83 -4.56 -4.12
CA GLN A 40 -3.22 -3.16 -4.23
C GLN A 40 -4.66 -3.08 -4.75
N ILE A 41 -5.56 -2.56 -3.93
CA ILE A 41 -7.02 -2.57 -4.16
C ILE A 41 -7.63 -1.16 -4.24
N GLY A 42 -6.86 -0.14 -3.89
CA GLY A 42 -7.32 1.23 -3.76
C GLY A 42 -7.71 1.83 -5.11
N SER A 43 -8.91 2.41 -5.13
CA SER A 43 -9.38 3.29 -6.21
C SER A 43 -10.28 4.39 -5.65
N LEU A 44 -10.80 5.26 -6.51
CA LEU A 44 -11.82 6.25 -6.12
C LEU A 44 -13.22 5.64 -5.93
N ASN A 45 -13.45 4.40 -6.39
CA ASN A 45 -14.69 3.67 -6.10
C ASN A 45 -14.54 2.92 -4.77
N ILE A 46 -15.10 3.50 -3.71
CA ILE A 46 -14.90 2.97 -2.36
C ILE A 46 -15.63 1.65 -2.13
N GLU A 47 -16.79 1.45 -2.74
CA GLU A 47 -17.56 0.21 -2.57
C GLU A 47 -16.88 -0.96 -3.29
N GLU A 48 -16.32 -0.74 -4.49
CA GLU A 48 -15.44 -1.72 -5.14
C GLU A 48 -14.21 -2.04 -4.28
N THR A 49 -13.57 -1.02 -3.72
CA THR A 49 -12.39 -1.20 -2.85
C THR A 49 -12.74 -2.02 -1.61
N LYS A 50 -13.91 -1.79 -0.99
CA LYS A 50 -14.40 -2.57 0.16
C LYS A 50 -14.70 -4.03 -0.24
N GLU A 51 -15.24 -4.28 -1.42
CA GLU A 51 -15.46 -5.65 -1.93
C GLU A 51 -14.13 -6.36 -2.18
N LEU A 52 -13.15 -5.68 -2.79
CA LEU A 52 -11.79 -6.23 -2.98
C LEU A 52 -11.08 -6.53 -1.65
N ALA A 53 -11.28 -5.71 -0.61
CA ALA A 53 -10.73 -5.97 0.72
C ALA A 53 -11.30 -7.26 1.34
N LYS A 54 -12.62 -7.49 1.19
CA LYS A 54 -13.28 -8.72 1.64
C LYS A 54 -12.80 -9.94 0.83
N LEU A 55 -12.67 -9.79 -0.48
CA LEU A 55 -12.16 -10.84 -1.36
C LEU A 55 -10.70 -11.19 -1.01
N ALA A 56 -9.84 -10.21 -0.77
CA ALA A 56 -8.46 -10.43 -0.33
C ALA A 56 -8.41 -11.26 0.96
N LYS A 57 -9.29 -10.96 1.93
CA LYS A 57 -9.40 -11.72 3.18
C LYS A 57 -9.86 -13.16 2.94
N GLU A 58 -10.87 -13.36 2.10
CA GLU A 58 -11.38 -14.69 1.73
C GLU A 58 -10.29 -15.55 1.08
N LEU A 59 -9.54 -14.94 0.16
CA LEU A 59 -8.44 -15.57 -0.57
C LEU A 59 -7.13 -15.69 0.24
N LYS A 60 -7.15 -15.30 1.52
CA LYS A 60 -6.01 -15.39 2.45
C LYS A 60 -4.78 -14.59 2.00
N TYR A 61 -4.98 -13.40 1.43
CA TYR A 61 -3.90 -12.43 1.27
C TYR A 61 -3.35 -12.01 2.64
N ASP A 62 -2.03 -11.80 2.71
CA ASP A 62 -1.35 -11.40 3.95
C ASP A 62 -1.57 -9.93 4.28
N ALA A 63 -1.70 -9.10 3.25
CA ALA A 63 -2.06 -7.70 3.40
C ALA A 63 -2.76 -7.15 2.15
N ILE A 64 -3.44 -6.03 2.33
CA ILE A 64 -3.89 -5.16 1.26
C ILE A 64 -3.11 -3.85 1.30
N SER A 65 -3.16 -3.13 0.21
CA SER A 65 -2.72 -1.75 0.14
C SER A 65 -3.71 -0.92 -0.65
N ALA A 66 -3.78 0.37 -0.34
CA ALA A 66 -4.59 1.31 -1.09
C ALA A 66 -3.75 2.55 -1.40
N ILE A 67 -3.64 2.85 -2.69
CA ILE A 67 -3.06 4.10 -3.15
C ILE A 67 -3.84 5.28 -2.56
N THR A 68 -3.14 6.39 -2.31
CA THR A 68 -3.78 7.64 -1.92
C THR A 68 -4.79 8.08 -3.00
N PRO A 69 -5.95 8.64 -2.64
CA PRO A 69 -6.88 9.22 -3.61
C PRO A 69 -6.14 10.15 -4.59
N TYR A 70 -6.39 9.93 -5.89
CA TYR A 70 -5.63 10.53 -6.99
C TYR A 70 -6.53 11.38 -7.90
N TYR A 71 -5.92 12.05 -8.89
CA TYR A 71 -6.54 12.96 -9.85
C TYR A 71 -7.06 14.28 -9.26
N TYR A 72 -7.86 14.23 -8.19
CA TYR A 72 -8.34 15.42 -7.50
C TYR A 72 -7.44 15.80 -6.32
N ASN A 73 -7.55 17.07 -5.92
CA ASN A 73 -6.88 17.63 -4.74
C ASN A 73 -7.67 17.31 -3.47
N PHE A 74 -7.66 16.04 -3.06
CA PHE A 74 -8.30 15.61 -1.81
C PHE A 74 -7.57 16.18 -0.59
N SER A 75 -8.35 16.61 0.39
CA SER A 75 -7.85 17.06 1.69
C SER A 75 -7.36 15.88 2.53
N PHE A 76 -6.67 16.20 3.62
CA PHE A 76 -6.26 15.20 4.61
C PHE A 76 -7.45 14.50 5.25
N ASN A 77 -8.52 15.24 5.59
CA ASN A 77 -9.69 14.65 6.25
C ASN A 77 -10.41 13.66 5.33
N GLU A 78 -10.53 13.98 4.04
CA GLU A 78 -11.10 13.07 3.03
C GLU A 78 -10.22 11.82 2.86
N THR A 79 -8.90 11.99 2.81
CA THR A 79 -7.95 10.87 2.72
C THR A 79 -7.98 9.98 3.97
N HIS A 80 -8.09 10.58 5.14
CA HIS A 80 -8.23 9.86 6.40
C HIS A 80 -9.54 9.06 6.43
N HIS A 81 -10.66 9.70 6.05
CA HIS A 81 -11.96 9.02 5.98
C HIS A 81 -11.96 7.88 4.97
N TYR A 82 -11.32 8.07 3.80
CA TYR A 82 -11.13 7.03 2.80
C TYR A 82 -10.45 5.77 3.35
N TYR A 83 -9.31 5.93 4.03
CA TYR A 83 -8.61 4.79 4.62
C TYR A 83 -9.39 4.17 5.78
N GLU A 84 -10.06 4.98 6.59
CA GLU A 84 -10.89 4.49 7.68
C GLU A 84 -12.04 3.60 7.17
N GLU A 85 -12.74 4.01 6.11
CA GLU A 85 -13.83 3.25 5.51
C GLU A 85 -13.36 1.93 4.90
N ILE A 86 -12.17 1.88 4.29
CA ILE A 86 -11.59 0.63 3.78
C ILE A 86 -11.25 -0.31 4.95
N SER A 87 -10.65 0.22 6.02
CA SER A 87 -10.24 -0.58 7.18
C SER A 87 -11.39 -1.30 7.88
N LYS A 88 -12.60 -0.73 7.81
CA LYS A 88 -13.83 -1.31 8.39
C LYS A 88 -14.36 -2.51 7.57
N ALA A 89 -13.98 -2.64 6.31
CA ALA A 89 -14.60 -3.62 5.39
C ALA A 89 -14.19 -5.07 5.68
N ALA A 90 -12.95 -5.29 6.11
CA ALA A 90 -12.40 -6.61 6.40
C ALA A 90 -11.27 -6.53 7.42
N ASP A 91 -11.11 -7.61 8.20
CA ASP A 91 -10.03 -7.74 9.19
C ASP A 91 -8.76 -8.28 8.54
N ILE A 92 -8.09 -7.43 7.75
CA ILE A 92 -6.88 -7.74 6.97
C ILE A 92 -5.86 -6.59 7.14
N PRO A 93 -4.56 -6.89 7.33
CA PRO A 93 -3.54 -5.84 7.43
C PRO A 93 -3.52 -4.92 6.22
N MET A 94 -3.37 -3.62 6.47
CA MET A 94 -3.35 -2.59 5.42
C MET A 94 -2.03 -1.80 5.44
N LEU A 95 -1.45 -1.65 4.25
CA LEU A 95 -0.36 -0.72 3.95
C LEU A 95 -0.94 0.50 3.24
N ILE A 96 -0.80 1.68 3.84
CA ILE A 96 -1.15 2.94 3.17
C ILE A 96 0.01 3.41 2.30
N TYR A 97 -0.26 4.18 1.26
CA TYR A 97 0.83 4.79 0.48
C TYR A 97 1.38 6.02 1.20
N TYR A 98 2.69 6.25 1.15
CA TYR A 98 3.24 7.54 1.56
C TYR A 98 2.85 8.62 0.56
N LEU A 99 2.48 9.80 1.08
CA LEU A 99 2.02 10.95 0.33
C LEU A 99 2.71 12.22 0.85
N PRO A 100 3.57 12.87 0.04
CA PRO A 100 4.28 14.07 0.50
C PRO A 100 3.37 15.29 0.60
N GLN A 101 2.31 15.34 -0.22
CA GLN A 101 1.39 16.48 -0.30
C GLN A 101 -0.05 16.02 -0.57
N LEU A 102 -1.02 16.76 -0.04
CA LEU A 102 -2.45 16.64 -0.31
C LEU A 102 -3.06 18.01 -0.49
N ALA A 103 -3.87 18.20 -1.54
CA ALA A 103 -4.49 19.48 -1.87
C ALA A 103 -3.51 20.68 -1.84
N GLY A 104 -2.28 20.48 -2.34
CA GLY A 104 -1.22 21.48 -2.35
C GLY A 104 -0.60 21.79 -0.98
N GLN A 105 -0.96 21.05 0.08
CA GLN A 105 -0.41 21.21 1.42
C GLN A 105 0.54 20.05 1.76
N LYS A 106 1.67 20.37 2.37
CA LYS A 106 2.64 19.38 2.86
C LYS A 106 2.04 18.61 4.02
N VAL A 107 2.09 17.28 3.96
CA VAL A 107 1.71 16.42 5.10
C VAL A 107 2.93 16.24 6.00
N SER A 108 2.80 16.63 7.26
CA SER A 108 3.88 16.45 8.25
C SER A 108 3.99 14.98 8.69
N THR A 109 5.14 14.59 9.23
CA THR A 109 5.34 13.25 9.81
C THR A 109 4.32 12.95 10.92
N ASP A 110 3.94 13.94 11.74
CA ASP A 110 2.87 13.81 12.74
C ASP A 110 1.51 13.55 12.12
N GLN A 111 1.17 14.30 11.08
CA GLN A 111 -0.11 14.18 10.40
C GLN A 111 -0.22 12.84 9.66
N PHE A 112 0.88 12.34 9.08
CA PHE A 112 0.94 10.99 8.54
C PHE A 112 0.75 9.91 9.62
N GLY A 113 1.22 10.15 10.84
CA GLY A 113 1.01 9.27 12.00
C GLY A 113 -0.45 8.98 12.28
N LYS A 114 -1.33 9.96 12.12
CA LYS A 114 -2.78 9.77 12.29
C LYS A 114 -3.36 8.74 11.30
N LEU A 115 -2.81 8.65 10.09
CA LEU A 115 -3.21 7.60 9.14
C LEU A 115 -2.68 6.22 9.56
N LEU A 116 -1.48 6.17 10.17
CA LEU A 116 -0.89 4.94 10.70
C LEU A 116 -1.62 4.41 11.95
N GLU A 117 -2.39 5.25 12.64
CA GLU A 117 -3.21 4.88 13.80
C GLU A 117 -4.56 4.25 13.42
N ILE A 118 -4.98 4.35 12.15
CA ILE A 118 -6.22 3.75 11.67
C ILE A 118 -6.19 2.23 11.90
N LYS A 119 -7.34 1.67 12.29
CA LYS A 119 -7.50 0.23 12.53
C LYS A 119 -6.93 -0.56 11.33
N ASN A 120 -6.27 -1.68 11.61
CA ASN A 120 -5.67 -2.56 10.61
C ASN A 120 -4.51 -1.96 9.79
N VAL A 121 -4.20 -0.66 9.92
CA VAL A 121 -3.01 -0.06 9.28
C VAL A 121 -1.75 -0.48 10.04
N ILE A 122 -1.00 -1.39 9.42
CA ILE A 122 0.26 -1.92 9.96
C ILE A 122 1.46 -1.07 9.55
N GLY A 123 1.30 -0.20 8.55
CA GLY A 123 2.41 0.58 8.04
C GLY A 123 2.15 1.19 6.67
N SER A 124 3.22 1.44 5.93
CA SER A 124 3.15 2.14 4.65
C SER A 124 4.07 1.59 3.57
N LYS A 125 3.61 1.64 2.32
CA LYS A 125 4.48 1.58 1.14
C LYS A 125 5.05 2.96 0.86
N TYR A 126 6.37 3.09 0.95
CA TYR A 126 7.10 4.34 0.75
C TYR A 126 7.79 4.36 -0.62
N GLY A 127 7.28 5.15 -1.56
CA GLY A 127 7.82 5.26 -2.92
C GLY A 127 8.38 6.64 -3.29
N ALA A 128 8.50 7.56 -2.33
CA ALA A 128 9.08 8.87 -2.60
C ALA A 128 10.62 8.81 -2.60
N THR A 129 11.26 9.73 -3.34
CA THR A 129 12.72 9.83 -3.43
C THR A 129 13.36 10.67 -2.31
N ASP A 130 12.56 11.14 -1.35
CA ASP A 130 13.03 11.86 -0.16
C ASP A 130 13.46 10.88 0.93
N LEU A 131 14.75 10.58 1.01
CA LEU A 131 15.30 9.68 2.04
C LEU A 131 15.30 10.31 3.44
N PHE A 132 15.31 11.64 3.55
CA PHE A 132 15.25 12.30 4.85
C PHE A 132 13.88 12.04 5.50
N THR A 133 12.79 12.20 4.75
CA THR A 133 11.46 11.88 5.28
C THR A 133 11.29 10.38 5.58
N PHE A 134 11.88 9.50 4.76
CA PHE A 134 11.89 8.07 5.04
C PHE A 134 12.54 7.76 6.40
N GLU A 135 13.74 8.30 6.63
CA GLU A 135 14.47 8.12 7.89
C GLU A 135 13.69 8.69 9.09
N ARG A 136 13.07 9.87 8.95
CA ARG A 136 12.22 10.46 10.00
C ARG A 136 11.01 9.58 10.33
N LEU A 137 10.40 8.95 9.33
CA LEU A 137 9.28 8.02 9.52
C LEU A 137 9.72 6.74 10.23
N MET A 138 10.82 6.13 9.78
CA MET A 138 11.42 4.94 10.40
C MET A 138 11.78 5.21 11.87
N SER A 139 12.38 6.37 12.16
CA SER A 139 12.77 6.76 13.52
C SER A 139 11.57 7.01 14.43
N LYS A 140 10.50 7.64 13.92
CA LYS A 140 9.33 8.02 14.73
C LYS A 140 8.34 6.88 14.95
N TYR A 141 8.21 5.98 13.98
CA TYR A 141 7.26 4.88 14.01
C TYR A 141 7.98 3.52 13.86
N PRO A 142 8.90 3.16 14.78
CA PRO A 142 9.72 1.95 14.64
C PRO A 142 8.91 0.65 14.69
N ASP A 143 7.70 0.70 15.26
CA ASP A 143 6.78 -0.44 15.35
C ASP A 143 5.90 -0.63 14.09
N LYS A 144 6.02 0.26 13.11
CA LYS A 144 5.27 0.21 11.85
C LYS A 144 6.11 -0.40 10.73
N VAL A 145 5.44 -1.07 9.80
CA VAL A 145 6.09 -1.69 8.64
C VAL A 145 6.25 -0.67 7.53
N PHE A 146 7.48 -0.38 7.11
CA PHE A 146 7.73 0.45 5.93
C PHE A 146 8.28 -0.40 4.78
N MET A 147 7.45 -0.60 3.75
CA MET A 147 7.83 -1.27 2.51
C MET A 147 8.47 -0.24 1.58
N PHE A 148 9.78 -0.31 1.40
CA PHE A 148 10.54 0.62 0.58
C PHE A 148 10.33 0.31 -0.91
N ALA A 149 9.98 1.31 -1.71
CA ALA A 149 9.56 1.11 -3.10
C ALA A 149 10.30 2.03 -4.07
N TRP A 150 11.59 2.23 -3.82
CA TRP A 150 12.52 2.93 -4.71
C TRP A 150 13.74 2.04 -4.99
N ASP A 151 13.65 1.28 -6.08
CA ASP A 151 14.55 0.18 -6.42
C ASP A 151 16.02 0.62 -6.53
N GLU A 152 16.27 1.77 -7.16
CA GLU A 152 17.62 2.32 -7.38
C GLU A 152 18.30 2.75 -6.06
N ALA A 153 17.53 2.91 -4.98
CA ALA A 153 18.02 3.28 -3.66
C ALA A 153 17.92 2.15 -2.64
N LEU A 154 17.83 0.88 -3.07
CA LEU A 154 17.70 -0.29 -2.20
C LEU A 154 18.72 -0.27 -1.04
N ALA A 155 20.01 -0.04 -1.32
CA ALA A 155 21.06 -0.01 -0.31
C ALA A 155 20.87 1.14 0.71
N MET A 156 20.30 2.27 0.27
CA MET A 156 19.97 3.38 1.17
C MET A 156 18.81 3.01 2.08
N GLY A 157 17.76 2.38 1.54
CA GLY A 157 16.65 1.81 2.32
C GLY A 157 17.14 0.83 3.39
N LEU A 158 18.01 -0.11 3.02
CA LEU A 158 18.66 -1.05 3.95
C LEU A 158 19.42 -0.31 5.06
N THR A 159 20.21 0.70 4.69
CA THR A 159 21.01 1.50 5.64
C THR A 159 20.13 2.18 6.70
N MET A 160 18.93 2.61 6.31
CA MET A 160 17.95 3.25 7.21
C MET A 160 17.01 2.26 7.92
N GLY A 161 17.23 0.95 7.73
CA GLY A 161 16.52 -0.11 8.44
C GLY A 161 15.32 -0.73 7.72
N ALA A 162 15.11 -0.42 6.43
CA ALA A 162 14.09 -1.10 5.64
C ALA A 162 14.40 -2.60 5.53
N LYS A 163 13.37 -3.44 5.72
CA LYS A 163 13.48 -4.91 5.62
C LYS A 163 12.64 -5.52 4.52
N GLY A 164 11.80 -4.72 3.85
CA GLY A 164 10.93 -5.15 2.77
C GLY A 164 10.97 -4.16 1.61
N PHE A 165 11.03 -4.69 0.39
CA PHE A 165 11.18 -3.93 -0.83
C PHE A 165 10.09 -4.30 -1.83
N ILE A 166 9.37 -3.31 -2.37
CA ILE A 166 8.33 -3.50 -3.40
C ILE A 166 8.77 -2.73 -4.65
N GLY A 167 9.15 -3.44 -5.70
CA GLY A 167 9.79 -2.85 -6.87
C GLY A 167 9.41 -3.55 -8.17
N SER A 168 9.46 -2.80 -9.27
CA SER A 168 9.18 -3.35 -10.60
C SER A 168 10.37 -4.13 -11.15
N THR A 169 11.59 -3.72 -10.82
CA THR A 169 12.82 -4.34 -11.32
C THR A 169 13.00 -5.78 -10.83
N TYR A 170 12.47 -6.11 -9.65
CA TYR A 170 12.49 -7.45 -9.07
C TYR A 170 11.67 -8.47 -9.87
N ASN A 171 10.83 -8.07 -10.84
CA ASN A 171 10.14 -9.02 -11.72
C ASN A 171 11.12 -9.85 -12.58
N VAL A 172 12.28 -9.28 -12.90
CA VAL A 172 13.27 -9.92 -13.79
C VAL A 172 14.67 -10.00 -13.18
N ASN A 173 14.87 -9.39 -12.01
CA ASN A 173 16.17 -9.33 -11.34
C ASN A 173 15.99 -9.22 -9.81
N ALA A 174 15.58 -10.33 -9.18
CA ALA A 174 15.36 -10.47 -7.73
C ALA A 174 16.47 -11.25 -7.04
#